data_AF-A0A803QF84-F1
#
_entry.id   AF-A0A803QF84-F1
#
_cell.length_a   1.000
_cell.length_b   1.000
_cell.length_c   1.000
_cell.angle_alpha   90.00
_cell.angle_beta   90.00
_cell.angle_gamma   90.00
#
_symmetry.space_group_name_H-M   'P 1'
#
loop_
_entity.id
_entity.type
_entity.pdbx_description
1 polymer ?
#
loop_
_entity_poly.entity_id
_entity_poly.type
_entity_poly.pdbx_seq_one_letter_code
_entity_poly.pdbx_strand_id
1 'polypeptide(L)'
;MSMFKISFVGEARQEFQETVPRLYYAILKNDTRTVLKIIKNNSALLRTAITRAEETVLHIAAGAKHVQLVKELVKLMEENDLALQDCKGNTAFCYATISGSIDIAIILMNKNKNLPLIRGGQGMTPLYMATLFGHNKMSWFLYPITKKILEQGEWIGIFFTCINSDLFGLALKMLEDDSELAIARDVNNDTALHILARKTYILCYQTPRLWTWKSSSDITSSLVPSFRKSLKNQALQLVRSLWNEILVRLPESKVNNLINKPSSLLFEAAELGNFQFLAELIHAQPDLVWDVDEKNRTIFHIAVLNRHSKIFNLIHEIGSVKDVIITYQDDDNNNILHMAATLPPPSKLDHKLGGTLQIRKEISWFKEVQKHMMPSYAHMKNSKGLTPLDIFNTTHESMLKDGERWMKSTSKSCLMVSILIFVGVLITTSQDSYDNEGRNSNWLNSVALSSSFFSTLTFLSIITSSYPKVLASLHFKLIIGLATIFISLTTMLVAFNGGLSLT
;
A
#
# COMPACT_ATOMS: atom_id res chain seq x y z
N MET A 1 -3.73 42.64 20.56
CA MET A 1 -4.44 43.65 19.75
C MET A 1 -5.78 43.02 19.37
N SER A 2 -6.89 43.56 19.85
CA SER A 2 -8.22 42.95 19.63
C SER A 2 -8.67 43.21 18.19
N MET A 3 -9.12 42.17 17.51
CA MET A 3 -9.84 42.32 16.24
C MET A 3 -11.11 43.16 16.46
N PHE A 4 -11.43 44.06 15.53
CA PHE A 4 -12.69 44.81 15.60
C PHE A 4 -13.85 43.82 15.44
N LYS A 5 -14.50 43.46 16.56
CA LYS A 5 -15.79 42.75 16.53
C LYS A 5 -16.87 43.76 16.19
N ILE A 6 -17.54 43.53 15.07
CA ILE A 6 -18.60 44.43 14.60
C ILE A 6 -19.85 44.18 15.45
N SER A 7 -20.14 45.09 16.38
CA SER A 7 -21.45 45.22 17.01
C SER A 7 -22.13 46.48 16.47
N PHE A 8 -22.97 46.38 15.43
CA PHE A 8 -23.69 47.57 14.94
C PHE A 8 -25.13 47.27 14.47
N VAL A 9 -26.00 48.26 14.72
CA VAL A 9 -27.44 48.36 14.42
C VAL A 9 -27.62 49.39 13.29
N GLY A 10 -28.56 49.19 12.36
CA GLY A 10 -28.96 50.20 11.34
C GLY A 10 -28.44 49.97 9.90
N GLU A 11 -28.51 50.99 9.04
CA GLU A 11 -28.19 50.97 7.59
C GLU A 11 -26.75 50.51 7.27
N ALA A 12 -25.79 50.84 8.14
CA ALA A 12 -24.40 50.36 8.03
C ALA A 12 -24.28 48.83 8.12
N ARG A 13 -25.25 48.13 8.73
CA ARG A 13 -25.30 46.66 8.74
C ARG A 13 -25.72 46.09 7.39
N GLN A 14 -26.57 46.79 6.65
CA GLN A 14 -27.16 46.33 5.39
C GLN A 14 -26.14 46.42 4.24
N GLU A 15 -25.44 47.55 4.13
CA GLU A 15 -24.34 47.74 3.17
C GLU A 15 -23.19 46.74 3.40
N PHE A 16 -22.90 46.43 4.67
CA PHE A 16 -21.89 45.43 5.05
C PHE A 16 -22.36 43.99 4.76
N GLN A 17 -23.65 43.69 4.93
CA GLN A 17 -24.25 42.39 4.60
C GLN A 17 -24.23 42.07 3.11
N GLU A 18 -24.25 43.08 2.23
CA GLU A 18 -24.10 42.87 0.77
C GLU A 18 -22.63 42.87 0.33
N THR A 19 -21.81 43.73 0.94
CA THR A 19 -20.39 43.90 0.55
C THR A 19 -19.52 42.72 0.97
N VAL A 20 -19.72 42.17 2.17
CA VAL A 20 -18.90 41.08 2.71
C VAL A 20 -19.01 39.78 1.89
N PRO A 21 -20.21 39.27 1.53
CA PRO A 21 -20.31 38.10 0.67
C PRO A 21 -19.67 38.33 -0.70
N ARG A 22 -19.87 39.51 -1.29
CA ARG A 22 -19.26 39.86 -2.58
C ARG A 22 -17.73 39.87 -2.51
N LEU A 23 -17.17 40.45 -1.45
CA LEU A 23 -15.74 40.46 -1.18
C LEU A 23 -15.20 39.03 -0.98
N TYR A 24 -15.89 38.22 -0.17
CA TYR A 24 -15.55 36.82 0.09
C TYR A 24 -15.48 36.00 -1.21
N TYR A 25 -16.52 36.07 -2.05
CA TYR A 25 -16.52 35.36 -3.34
C TYR A 25 -15.49 35.89 -4.33
N ALA A 26 -15.20 37.20 -4.32
CA ALA A 26 -14.15 37.78 -5.14
C ALA A 26 -12.76 37.26 -4.74
N ILE A 27 -12.49 37.10 -3.44
CA ILE A 27 -11.26 36.48 -2.93
C ILE A 27 -11.19 35.02 -3.40
N LEU A 28 -12.25 34.23 -3.23
CA LEU A 28 -12.25 32.83 -3.66
C LEU A 28 -11.98 32.67 -5.16
N LYS A 29 -12.56 33.54 -6.00
CA LYS A 29 -12.35 33.57 -7.45
C LYS A 29 -11.01 34.17 -7.89
N ASN A 30 -10.17 34.63 -6.95
CA ASN A 30 -8.92 35.35 -7.21
C ASN A 30 -9.11 36.63 -8.04
N ASP A 31 -10.27 37.30 -7.94
CA ASP A 31 -10.52 38.58 -8.63
C ASP A 31 -9.85 39.72 -7.87
N THR A 32 -8.53 39.82 -8.03
CA THR A 32 -7.68 40.79 -7.33
C THR A 32 -8.14 42.23 -7.59
N ARG A 33 -8.65 42.54 -8.79
CA ARG A 33 -9.10 43.90 -9.14
C ARG A 33 -10.33 44.29 -8.32
N THR A 34 -11.33 43.41 -8.26
CA THR A 34 -12.55 43.67 -7.48
C THR A 34 -12.26 43.74 -5.99
N VAL A 35 -11.42 42.82 -5.46
CA VAL A 35 -11.03 42.84 -4.05
C VAL A 35 -10.36 44.15 -3.68
N LEU A 36 -9.36 44.61 -4.44
CA LEU A 36 -8.67 45.86 -4.17
C LEU A 36 -9.56 47.09 -4.34
N LYS A 37 -10.52 47.06 -5.28
CA LYS A 37 -11.51 48.13 -5.44
C LYS A 37 -12.39 48.27 -4.19
N ILE A 38 -12.92 47.15 -3.68
CA ILE A 38 -13.75 47.13 -2.47
C ILE A 38 -12.95 47.62 -1.26
N ILE A 39 -11.71 47.15 -1.10
CA ILE A 39 -10.83 47.53 0.01
C ILE A 39 -10.42 49.00 -0.05
N LYS A 40 -10.19 49.57 -1.24
CA LYS A 40 -9.90 51.00 -1.39
C LYS A 40 -11.08 51.88 -1.00
N ASN A 41 -12.31 51.42 -1.27
CA ASN A 41 -13.52 52.13 -0.86
C ASN A 41 -13.76 52.05 0.65
N ASN A 42 -13.36 50.96 1.30
CA ASN A 42 -13.47 50.78 2.74
C ASN A 42 -12.25 50.01 3.30
N SER A 43 -11.25 50.76 3.75
CA SER A 43 -9.97 50.21 4.24
C SER A 43 -10.09 49.46 5.57
N ALA A 44 -11.16 49.70 6.35
CA ALA A 44 -11.41 48.98 7.60
C ALA A 44 -11.58 47.46 7.37
N LEU A 45 -12.01 47.06 6.16
CA LEU A 45 -12.17 45.65 5.76
C LEU A 45 -10.86 44.86 5.81
N LEU A 46 -9.69 45.52 5.80
CA LEU A 46 -8.39 44.84 5.99
C LEU A 46 -8.24 44.21 7.37
N ARG A 47 -8.84 44.80 8.40
CA ARG A 47 -8.69 44.45 9.82
C ARG A 47 -9.94 43.82 10.42
N THR A 48 -10.98 43.65 9.61
CA THR A 48 -12.31 43.25 10.06
C THR A 48 -12.57 41.78 9.77
N ALA A 49 -13.26 41.11 10.70
CA ALA A 49 -13.80 39.77 10.48
C ALA A 49 -14.85 39.80 9.37
N ILE A 50 -14.65 38.99 8.33
CA ILE A 50 -15.59 38.85 7.20
C ILE A 50 -16.33 37.50 7.22
N THR A 51 -16.00 36.61 8.17
CA THR A 51 -16.70 35.34 8.39
C THR A 51 -17.09 35.16 9.87
N ARG A 52 -17.96 34.19 10.14
CA ARG A 52 -18.30 33.77 11.52
C ARG A 52 -17.11 33.18 12.28
N ALA A 53 -16.10 32.69 11.56
CA ALA A 53 -14.87 32.18 12.15
C ALA A 53 -13.88 33.32 12.51
N GLU A 54 -14.31 34.58 12.43
CA GLU A 54 -13.46 35.76 12.62
C GLU A 54 -12.29 35.83 11.61
N GLU A 55 -12.45 35.24 10.42
CA GLU A 55 -11.42 35.32 9.38
C GLU A 55 -11.42 36.69 8.71
N THR A 56 -10.23 37.24 8.48
CA THR A 56 -10.04 38.47 7.70
C THR A 56 -9.81 38.15 6.21
N VAL A 57 -9.84 39.18 5.37
CA VAL A 57 -9.49 39.06 3.94
C VAL A 57 -8.13 38.39 3.70
N LEU A 58 -7.15 38.62 4.59
CA LEU A 58 -5.81 38.05 4.48
C LEU A 58 -5.80 36.54 4.80
N HIS A 59 -6.59 36.08 5.78
CA HIS A 59 -6.71 34.65 6.10
C HIS A 59 -7.20 33.84 4.90
N ILE A 60 -8.30 34.31 4.29
CA ILE A 60 -8.93 33.62 3.16
C ILE A 60 -8.02 33.64 1.94
N ALA A 61 -7.37 34.78 1.64
CA ALA A 61 -6.44 34.87 0.54
C ALA A 61 -5.21 33.95 0.72
N ALA A 62 -4.70 33.84 1.95
CA ALA A 62 -3.59 32.94 2.29
C ALA A 62 -3.97 31.46 2.19
N GLY A 63 -5.15 31.09 2.70
CA GLY A 63 -5.68 29.73 2.61
C GLY A 63 -5.97 29.31 1.16
N ALA A 64 -6.49 30.23 0.35
CA ALA A 64 -6.78 30.01 -1.07
C ALA A 64 -5.53 30.07 -1.98
N LYS A 65 -4.34 30.34 -1.41
CA LYS A 65 -3.05 30.41 -2.12
C LYS A 65 -2.94 31.52 -3.17
N HIS A 66 -3.66 32.63 -2.98
CA HIS A 66 -3.65 33.75 -3.92
C HIS A 66 -2.45 34.67 -3.69
N VAL A 67 -1.26 34.23 -4.11
CA VAL A 67 0.04 34.89 -3.86
C VAL A 67 0.03 36.38 -4.22
N GLN A 68 -0.44 36.71 -5.43
CA GLN A 68 -0.43 38.10 -5.91
C GLN A 68 -1.42 38.98 -5.13
N LEU A 69 -2.59 38.45 -4.76
CA LEU A 69 -3.55 39.16 -3.93
C LEU A 69 -2.98 39.43 -2.54
N VAL A 70 -2.40 38.42 -1.89
CA VAL A 70 -1.72 38.58 -0.59
C VAL A 70 -0.64 39.66 -0.69
N LYS A 71 0.18 39.64 -1.73
CA LYS A 71 1.24 40.65 -1.94
C LYS A 71 0.68 42.07 -1.98
N GLU A 72 -0.44 42.30 -2.67
CA GLU A 72 -1.07 43.62 -2.70
C GLU A 72 -1.74 43.99 -1.37
N LEU A 73 -2.37 43.05 -0.67
CA LEU A 73 -2.97 43.28 0.64
C LEU A 73 -1.92 43.67 1.68
N VAL A 74 -0.80 42.95 1.74
CA VAL A 74 0.29 43.18 2.72
C VAL A 74 0.97 44.55 2.54
N LYS A 75 0.97 45.11 1.33
CA LYS A 75 1.43 46.49 1.10
C LYS A 75 0.55 47.53 1.79
N LEU A 76 -0.73 47.24 1.97
CA LEU A 76 -1.72 48.14 2.58
C LEU A 76 -1.86 47.94 4.10
N MET A 77 -1.17 46.97 4.69
CA MET A 77 -1.28 46.58 6.10
C MET A 77 -0.03 46.95 6.91
N GLU A 78 -0.22 47.20 8.20
CA GLU A 78 0.86 47.36 9.18
C GLU A 78 1.33 46.01 9.72
N GLU A 79 2.50 45.95 10.35
CA GLU A 79 3.08 44.69 10.85
C GLU A 79 2.17 43.95 11.84
N ASN A 80 1.49 44.69 12.71
CA ASN A 80 0.57 44.13 13.71
C ASN A 80 -0.73 43.59 13.10
N ASP A 81 -1.14 44.10 11.93
CA ASP A 81 -2.35 43.63 11.24
C ASP A 81 -2.18 42.20 10.72
N LEU A 82 -0.95 41.79 10.41
CA LEU A 82 -0.63 40.43 9.96
C LEU A 82 -0.73 39.39 11.10
N ALA A 83 -0.69 39.85 12.36
CA ALA A 83 -0.78 39.01 13.55
C ALA A 83 -2.21 38.83 14.07
N LEU A 84 -3.22 39.38 13.37
CA LEU A 84 -4.63 39.15 13.69
C LEU A 84 -4.95 37.64 13.61
N GLN A 85 -5.71 37.16 14.59
CA GLN A 85 -6.06 35.75 14.74
C GLN A 85 -7.56 35.53 14.54
N ASP A 86 -7.92 34.45 13.85
CA ASP A 86 -9.29 33.96 13.76
C ASP A 86 -9.84 33.51 15.13
N CYS A 87 -11.11 33.08 15.17
CA CYS A 87 -11.77 32.64 16.40
C CYS A 87 -11.10 31.41 17.07
N LYS A 88 -10.26 30.68 16.33
CA LYS A 88 -9.52 29.53 16.82
C LYS A 88 -8.11 29.91 17.26
N GLY A 89 -7.62 31.12 16.99
CA GLY A 89 -6.25 31.56 17.29
C GLY A 89 -5.30 31.49 16.10
N ASN A 90 -5.75 31.15 14.88
CA ASN A 90 -4.88 31.04 13.70
C ASN A 90 -4.67 32.40 13.05
N THR A 91 -3.43 32.71 12.67
CA THR A 91 -3.11 33.87 11.83
C THR A 91 -3.21 33.54 10.35
N ALA A 92 -3.17 34.55 9.48
CA ALA A 92 -3.05 34.33 8.04
C ALA A 92 -1.76 33.56 7.66
N PHE A 93 -0.71 33.68 8.48
CA PHE A 93 0.49 32.85 8.35
C PHE A 93 0.18 31.37 8.58
N CYS A 94 -0.61 31.03 9.62
CA CYS A 94 -1.07 29.66 9.86
C CYS A 94 -1.84 29.11 8.65
N TYR A 95 -2.73 29.90 8.04
CA TYR A 95 -3.42 29.52 6.81
C TYR A 95 -2.47 29.25 5.63
N ALA A 96 -1.41 30.06 5.48
CA ALA A 96 -0.37 29.83 4.49
C ALA A 96 0.42 28.54 4.76
N THR A 97 0.68 28.20 6.03
CA THR A 97 1.35 26.95 6.41
C THR A 97 0.49 25.72 6.14
N ILE A 98 -0.81 25.78 6.49
CA ILE A 98 -1.80 24.71 6.24
C ILE A 98 -2.04 24.52 4.75
N SER A 99 -2.02 25.60 3.97
CA SER A 99 -2.12 25.52 2.52
C SER A 99 -0.80 25.06 1.88
N GLY A 100 0.34 25.25 2.54
CA GLY A 100 1.67 24.90 2.05
C GLY A 100 2.24 25.91 1.05
N SER A 101 1.77 27.17 1.09
CA SER A 101 2.25 28.24 0.20
C SER A 101 3.47 28.96 0.78
N ILE A 102 4.66 28.53 0.36
CA ILE A 102 5.94 29.12 0.80
C ILE A 102 6.06 30.58 0.38
N ASP A 103 5.62 30.93 -0.84
CA ASP A 103 5.69 32.30 -1.34
C ASP A 103 4.89 33.26 -0.45
N ILE A 104 3.69 32.86 -0.01
CA ILE A 104 2.87 33.64 0.90
C ILE A 104 3.53 33.74 2.27
N ALA A 105 4.08 32.63 2.80
CA ALA A 105 4.81 32.65 4.07
C ALA A 105 6.00 33.63 4.01
N ILE A 106 6.78 33.64 2.93
CA ILE A 106 7.88 34.57 2.71
C ILE A 106 7.39 36.02 2.64
N ILE A 107 6.33 36.30 1.87
CA ILE A 107 5.74 37.65 1.76
C ILE A 107 5.32 38.17 3.14
N LEU A 108 4.64 37.35 3.93
CA LEU A 108 4.18 37.70 5.27
C LEU A 108 5.37 37.93 6.22
N MET A 109 6.36 37.03 6.22
CA MET A 109 7.55 37.13 7.06
C MET A 109 8.44 38.34 6.75
N ASN A 110 8.52 38.73 5.48
CA ASN A 110 9.27 39.92 5.09
C ASN A 110 8.70 41.20 5.73
N LYS A 111 7.39 41.21 6.00
CA LYS A 111 6.72 42.33 6.68
C LYS A 111 6.70 42.16 8.20
N ASN A 112 6.48 40.96 8.72
CA ASN A 112 6.53 40.67 10.16
C ASN A 112 7.27 39.36 10.42
N LYS A 113 8.50 39.46 10.93
CA LYS A 113 9.40 38.32 11.17
C LYS A 113 8.97 37.41 12.31
N ASN A 114 8.08 37.86 13.19
CA ASN A 114 7.65 37.11 14.36
C ASN A 114 6.49 36.14 14.06
N LEU A 115 5.85 36.23 12.89
CA LEU A 115 4.70 35.39 12.53
C LEU A 115 4.94 33.87 12.65
N PRO A 116 6.11 33.30 12.29
CA PRO A 116 6.38 31.87 12.48
C PRO A 116 6.44 31.45 13.96
N LEU A 117 6.63 32.41 14.87
CA LEU A 117 6.71 32.19 16.32
C LEU A 117 5.34 32.35 17.00
N ILE A 118 4.35 32.92 16.31
CA ILE A 118 2.99 33.04 16.84
C ILE A 118 2.31 31.67 16.75
N ARG A 119 1.88 31.18 17.91
CA ARG A 119 1.12 29.94 18.03
C ARG A 119 -0.29 30.16 17.47
N GLY A 120 -0.71 29.21 16.62
CA GLY A 120 -2.04 29.19 16.05
C GLY A 120 -3.05 28.59 17.01
N GLY A 121 -4.13 28.03 16.45
CA GLY A 121 -5.18 27.43 17.27
C GLY A 121 -4.73 26.23 18.08
N GLN A 122 -5.32 26.09 19.27
CA GLN A 122 -4.94 25.10 20.29
C GLN A 122 -3.46 25.20 20.74
N GLY A 123 -2.80 26.34 20.53
CA GLY A 123 -1.39 26.52 20.89
C GLY A 123 -0.41 25.90 19.90
N MET A 124 -0.89 25.35 18.78
CA MET A 124 -0.07 24.65 17.79
C MET A 124 0.89 25.58 17.06
N THR A 125 2.13 25.14 16.87
CA THR A 125 3.11 25.90 16.09
C THR A 125 2.83 25.82 14.59
N PRO A 126 3.22 26.85 13.80
CA PRO A 126 3.10 26.79 12.34
C PRO A 126 3.88 25.60 11.74
N LEU A 127 4.99 25.18 12.35
CA LEU A 127 5.72 23.97 11.96
C LEU A 127 4.86 22.72 12.16
N TYR A 128 4.24 22.54 13.33
CA TYR A 128 3.35 21.41 13.58
C TYR A 128 2.25 21.33 12.52
N MET A 129 1.58 22.45 12.22
CA MET A 129 0.56 22.52 11.17
C MET A 129 1.11 22.08 9.80
N ALA A 130 2.27 22.63 9.38
CA ALA A 130 2.89 22.24 8.11
C ALA A 130 3.20 20.73 8.05
N THR A 131 3.68 20.14 9.14
CA THR A 131 3.99 18.71 9.21
C THR A 131 2.73 17.83 9.22
N LEU A 132 1.67 18.25 9.93
CA LEU A 132 0.40 17.55 10.00
C LEU A 132 -0.27 17.44 8.63
N PHE A 133 -0.20 18.51 7.82
CA PHE A 133 -0.73 18.54 6.46
C PHE A 133 0.25 17.98 5.41
N GLY A 134 1.41 17.44 5.82
CA GLY A 134 2.38 16.80 4.92
C GLY A 134 3.13 17.76 4.00
N HIS A 135 3.20 19.06 4.31
CA HIS A 135 3.86 20.05 3.48
C HIS A 135 5.38 20.02 3.69
N ASN A 136 6.06 19.06 3.05
CA ASN A 136 7.49 18.80 3.23
C ASN A 136 8.36 20.07 3.10
N LYS A 137 8.24 20.80 1.98
CA LYS A 137 9.05 21.99 1.71
C LYS A 137 8.78 23.12 2.72
N MET A 138 7.53 23.31 3.12
CA MET A 138 7.15 24.31 4.12
C MET A 138 7.71 23.92 5.49
N SER A 139 7.65 22.64 5.86
CA SER A 139 8.15 22.14 7.13
C SER A 139 9.67 22.34 7.25
N TRP A 140 10.43 22.04 6.19
CA TRP A 140 11.86 22.33 6.13
C TRP A 140 12.19 23.82 6.22
N PHE A 141 11.37 24.68 5.61
CA PHE A 141 11.53 26.12 5.70
C PHE A 141 11.31 26.64 7.13
N LEU A 142 10.32 26.11 7.84
CA LEU A 142 9.96 26.54 9.20
C LEU A 142 10.86 25.96 10.28
N TYR A 143 11.35 24.72 10.11
CA TYR A 143 12.11 23.99 11.11
C TYR A 143 13.25 24.78 11.77
N PRO A 144 14.22 25.38 11.03
CA PRO A 144 15.31 26.12 11.65
C PRO A 144 14.86 27.40 12.38
N ILE A 145 13.68 27.93 12.02
CA ILE A 145 13.11 29.15 12.61
C ILE A 145 12.43 28.81 13.94
N THR A 146 11.61 27.76 13.95
CA THR A 146 10.78 27.41 15.10
C THR A 146 11.49 26.51 16.10
N LYS A 147 12.55 25.80 15.71
CA LYS A 147 13.34 24.89 16.58
C LYS A 147 13.65 25.49 17.96
N LYS A 148 13.97 26.78 18.04
CA LYS A 148 14.39 27.44 19.29
C LYS A 148 13.27 27.65 20.32
N ILE A 149 12.00 27.61 19.89
CA ILE A 149 10.84 27.88 20.75
C ILE A 149 10.04 26.61 21.10
N LEU A 150 10.45 25.45 20.57
CA LEU A 150 9.76 24.19 20.79
C LEU A 150 10.08 23.65 22.18
N GLU A 151 9.04 23.32 22.94
CA GLU A 151 9.18 22.54 24.17
C GLU A 151 9.41 21.06 23.83
N GLN A 152 9.99 20.28 24.76
CA GLN A 152 10.35 18.88 24.52
C GLN A 152 9.14 18.03 24.08
N GLY A 153 7.97 18.21 24.71
CA GLY A 153 6.75 17.50 24.34
C GLY A 153 6.28 17.82 22.92
N GLU A 154 6.44 19.07 22.49
CA GLU A 154 6.08 19.51 21.13
C GLU A 154 7.06 18.99 20.10
N TRP A 155 8.35 18.97 20.44
CA TRP A 155 9.40 18.40 19.61
C TRP A 155 9.10 16.92 19.31
N ILE A 156 8.79 16.15 20.34
CA ILE A 156 8.37 14.75 20.23
C ILE A 156 7.11 14.64 19.37
N GLY A 157 6.08 15.45 19.64
CA GLY A 157 4.83 15.46 18.87
C GLY A 157 5.03 15.75 17.37
N ILE A 158 5.87 16.75 17.04
CA ILE A 158 6.20 17.09 15.65
C ILE A 158 7.00 15.96 15.00
N PHE A 159 7.97 15.36 15.69
CA PHE A 159 8.74 14.23 15.18
C PHE A 159 7.84 13.05 14.80
N PHE A 160 6.90 12.67 15.67
CA PHE A 160 5.93 11.63 15.38
C PHE A 160 4.96 12.01 14.25
N THR A 161 4.56 13.28 14.19
CA THR A 161 3.73 13.81 13.09
C THR A 161 4.48 13.73 11.76
N CYS A 162 5.79 14.02 11.73
CA CYS A 162 6.61 13.85 10.53
C CYS A 162 6.61 12.40 10.05
N ILE A 163 6.74 11.42 10.95
CA ILE A 163 6.69 9.99 10.57
C ILE A 163 5.32 9.63 10.03
N ASN A 164 4.25 10.04 10.71
CA ASN A 164 2.87 9.76 10.30
C ASN A 164 2.53 10.37 8.93
N SER A 165 3.03 11.57 8.64
CA SER A 165 2.86 12.30 7.38
C SER A 165 3.94 12.01 6.32
N ASP A 166 4.75 10.96 6.48
CA ASP A 166 5.79 10.52 5.54
C ASP A 166 6.89 11.56 5.25
N LEU A 167 7.17 12.46 6.19
CA LEU A 167 8.24 13.46 6.15
C LEU A 167 9.55 12.92 6.74
N PHE A 168 9.98 11.74 6.29
CA PHE A 168 11.12 11.02 6.89
C PHE A 168 12.43 11.80 6.85
N GLY A 169 12.67 12.61 5.82
CA GLY A 169 13.87 13.46 5.75
C GLY A 169 13.93 14.50 6.87
N LEU A 170 12.79 15.11 7.22
CA LEU A 170 12.73 16.05 8.34
C LEU A 170 12.82 15.32 9.68
N ALA A 171 12.14 14.17 9.81
CA ALA A 171 12.26 13.33 11.01
C ALA A 171 13.70 12.88 11.28
N LEU A 172 14.45 12.52 10.22
CA LEU A 172 15.89 12.25 10.29
C LEU A 172 16.68 13.45 10.82
N LYS A 173 16.43 14.64 10.27
CA LYS A 173 17.10 15.87 10.73
C LYS A 173 16.79 16.20 12.18
N MET A 174 15.55 15.95 12.63
CA MET A 174 15.15 16.11 14.02
C MET A 174 15.87 15.12 14.94
N LEU A 175 16.01 13.86 14.51
CA LEU A 175 16.73 12.82 15.25
C LEU A 175 18.24 13.10 15.34
N GLU A 176 18.85 13.66 14.29
CA GLU A 176 20.25 14.11 14.31
C GLU A 176 20.45 15.27 15.30
N ASP A 177 19.45 16.13 15.43
CA ASP A 177 19.50 17.32 16.27
C ASP A 177 19.21 17.02 17.74
N ASP A 178 18.30 16.08 17.99
CA ASP A 178 18.01 15.53 19.31
C ASP A 178 17.84 14.02 19.20
N SER A 179 18.90 13.34 19.62
CA SER A 179 19.03 11.93 19.47
C SER A 179 18.12 11.20 20.48
N GLU A 180 17.67 11.84 21.59
CA GLU A 180 16.71 11.30 22.59
C GLU A 180 15.39 10.84 21.96
N LEU A 181 15.04 11.38 20.79
CA LEU A 181 13.87 10.97 20.02
C LEU A 181 13.86 9.49 19.64
N ALA A 182 15.03 8.83 19.60
CA ALA A 182 15.13 7.41 19.30
C ALA A 182 14.33 6.54 20.28
N ILE A 183 14.25 6.96 21.54
CA ILE A 183 13.57 6.23 22.63
C ILE A 183 12.26 6.88 23.06
N ALA A 184 11.87 7.99 22.42
CA ALA A 184 10.65 8.70 22.72
C ALA A 184 9.41 7.87 22.39
N ARG A 185 8.30 8.18 23.07
CA ARG A 185 7.00 7.55 22.87
C ARG A 185 5.94 8.59 22.54
N ASP A 186 5.02 8.22 21.66
CA ASP A 186 3.91 9.07 21.28
C ASP A 186 2.73 8.96 22.27
N VAL A 187 1.60 9.57 21.91
CA VAL A 187 0.35 9.53 22.71
C VAL A 187 -0.25 8.13 22.88
N ASN A 188 0.04 7.21 21.96
CA ASN A 188 -0.38 5.80 22.03
C ASN A 188 0.68 4.93 22.71
N ASN A 189 1.71 5.54 23.28
CA ASN A 189 2.88 4.88 23.85
C ASN A 189 3.72 4.15 22.79
N ASP A 190 3.53 4.40 21.49
CA ASP A 190 4.32 3.81 20.41
C ASP A 190 5.67 4.52 20.26
N THR A 191 6.72 3.77 19.97
CA THR A 191 7.98 4.37 19.50
C THR A 191 7.94 4.62 17.99
N ALA A 192 8.88 5.41 17.48
CA ALA A 192 9.00 5.65 16.04
C ALA A 192 9.10 4.35 15.22
N LEU A 193 9.77 3.33 15.76
CA LEU A 193 9.89 2.02 15.12
C LEU A 193 8.56 1.26 15.04
N HIS A 194 7.67 1.39 16.02
CA HIS A 194 6.34 0.78 15.96
C HIS A 194 5.51 1.37 14.81
N ILE A 195 5.53 2.68 14.65
CA ILE A 195 4.82 3.35 13.54
C ILE A 195 5.42 2.93 12.19
N LEU A 196 6.75 2.86 12.09
CA LEU A 196 7.44 2.43 10.87
C LEU A 196 7.19 0.95 10.54
N ALA A 197 7.06 0.08 11.55
CA ALA A 197 6.68 -1.32 11.39
C ALA A 197 5.31 -1.46 10.69
N ARG A 198 4.36 -0.56 10.98
CA ARG A 198 3.02 -0.55 10.39
C ARG A 198 2.94 0.08 8.99
N LYS A 199 3.95 0.84 8.56
CA LYS A 199 3.97 1.58 7.27
C LYS A 199 4.39 0.71 6.08
N THR A 200 3.65 -0.37 5.83
CA THR A 200 3.97 -1.36 4.78
C THR A 200 3.81 -0.84 3.34
N TYR A 201 2.95 0.14 3.10
CA TYR A 201 2.72 0.70 1.74
C TYR A 201 3.95 1.41 1.15
N ILE A 202 4.86 1.87 2.00
CA ILE A 202 6.09 2.60 1.59
C ILE A 202 7.23 1.61 1.34
N LEU A 203 7.33 0.60 2.21
CA LEU A 203 8.44 -0.35 2.22
C LEU A 203 8.15 -1.55 1.30
N CYS A 204 6.93 -2.08 1.28
CA CYS A 204 6.62 -3.30 0.52
C CYS A 204 6.33 -3.08 -0.97
N TYR A 205 6.43 -1.85 -1.49
CA TYR A 205 6.15 -1.55 -2.88
C TYR A 205 7.15 -2.26 -3.82
N GLN A 206 6.64 -3.22 -4.57
CA GLN A 206 7.13 -3.58 -5.89
C GLN A 206 5.96 -3.40 -6.86
N THR A 207 6.21 -2.74 -7.98
CA THR A 207 5.30 -2.81 -9.13
C THR A 207 4.99 -4.28 -9.40
N PRO A 208 3.72 -4.68 -9.52
CA PRO A 208 3.41 -6.02 -9.98
C PRO A 208 4.08 -6.18 -11.35
N ARG A 209 5.15 -6.97 -11.45
CA ARG A 209 5.57 -7.54 -12.73
C ARG A 209 4.59 -8.66 -13.04
N LEU A 210 3.34 -8.28 -13.29
CA LEU A 210 2.35 -9.13 -13.94
C LEU A 210 2.49 -8.90 -15.44
N TRP A 211 2.45 -9.99 -16.19
CA TRP A 211 2.56 -10.05 -17.65
C TRP A 211 1.51 -9.20 -18.37
N THR A 212 1.66 -7.88 -18.39
CA THR A 212 0.95 -7.03 -19.33
C THR A 212 1.83 -6.90 -20.56
N TRP A 213 1.39 -7.48 -21.67
CA TRP A 213 1.86 -7.12 -23.01
C TRP A 213 2.08 -5.60 -23.08
N LYS A 214 3.20 -5.20 -23.68
CA LYS A 214 3.47 -3.82 -24.07
C LYS A 214 2.32 -3.33 -24.95
N SER A 215 1.33 -2.69 -24.35
CA SER A 215 0.46 -1.77 -25.07
C SER A 215 1.11 -0.39 -24.99
N SER A 216 1.59 0.06 -26.13
CA SER A 216 2.39 1.27 -26.31
C SER A 216 1.54 2.53 -26.26
N SER A 217 0.85 2.80 -25.15
CA SER A 217 0.10 4.05 -25.00
C SER A 217 -0.22 4.37 -23.54
N ASP A 218 0.78 4.65 -22.70
CA ASP A 218 0.58 5.37 -21.44
C ASP A 218 1.86 6.12 -21.04
N ILE A 219 1.90 7.42 -21.33
CA ILE A 219 3.03 8.33 -21.04
C ILE A 219 3.04 8.81 -19.57
N THR A 220 2.16 8.30 -18.71
CA THR A 220 2.03 8.75 -17.31
C THR A 220 2.57 7.74 -16.29
N SER A 221 3.87 7.38 -16.32
CA SER A 221 4.43 6.53 -15.24
C SER A 221 5.92 6.65 -14.90
N SER A 222 6.69 7.61 -15.44
CA SER A 222 8.14 7.68 -15.15
C SER A 222 8.52 8.38 -13.83
N LEU A 223 7.69 9.31 -13.32
CA LEU A 223 8.01 10.12 -12.13
C LEU A 223 7.63 9.44 -10.80
N VAL A 224 6.50 8.74 -10.75
CA VAL A 224 5.99 8.05 -9.55
C VAL A 224 6.95 6.99 -8.99
N PRO A 225 7.65 6.18 -9.82
CA PRO A 225 8.63 5.21 -9.34
C PRO A 225 9.83 5.88 -8.64
N SER A 226 10.28 7.04 -9.14
CA SER A 226 11.46 7.73 -8.59
C SER A 226 11.19 8.35 -7.22
N PHE A 227 10.05 9.02 -7.06
CA PHE A 227 9.66 9.65 -5.79
C PHE A 227 9.43 8.60 -4.69
N ARG A 228 8.69 7.52 -5.00
CA ARG A 228 8.46 6.43 -4.05
C ARG A 228 9.74 5.71 -3.64
N LYS A 229 10.68 5.53 -4.58
CA LYS A 229 12.00 4.97 -4.29
C LYS A 229 12.78 5.88 -3.33
N SER A 230 12.77 7.20 -3.57
CA SER A 230 13.41 8.17 -2.68
C SER A 230 12.80 8.14 -1.28
N LEU A 231 11.46 8.13 -1.19
CA LEU A 231 10.74 8.12 0.08
C LEU A 231 11.02 6.84 0.88
N LYS A 232 11.00 5.70 0.22
CA LYS A 232 11.39 4.40 0.77
C LYS A 232 12.81 4.41 1.33
N ASN A 233 13.76 4.97 0.58
CA ASN A 233 15.15 5.06 1.03
C ASN A 233 15.28 5.94 2.28
N GLN A 234 14.56 7.07 2.34
CA GLN A 234 14.53 7.94 3.52
C GLN A 234 13.91 7.22 4.73
N ALA A 235 12.82 6.46 4.54
CA ALA A 235 12.20 5.66 5.60
C ALA A 235 13.17 4.61 6.15
N LEU A 236 13.85 3.86 5.28
CA LEU A 236 14.85 2.86 5.71
C LEU A 236 16.05 3.50 6.40
N GLN A 237 16.51 4.66 5.92
CA GLN A 237 17.57 5.41 6.58
C GLN A 237 17.14 5.86 7.98
N LEU A 238 15.88 6.27 8.16
CA LEU A 238 15.32 6.60 9.48
C LEU A 238 15.28 5.37 10.38
N VAL A 239 14.82 4.21 9.89
CA VAL A 239 14.82 2.94 10.64
C VAL A 239 16.23 2.61 11.12
N ARG A 240 17.23 2.64 10.23
CA ARG A 240 18.64 2.37 10.58
C ARG A 240 19.16 3.33 11.63
N SER A 241 18.90 4.62 11.48
CA SER A 241 19.37 5.66 12.40
C SER A 241 18.75 5.49 13.78
N LEU A 242 17.42 5.27 13.84
CA LEU A 242 16.71 4.99 15.09
C LEU A 242 17.24 3.73 15.78
N TRP A 243 17.41 2.65 15.01
CA TRP A 243 17.88 1.39 15.57
C TRP A 243 19.30 1.47 16.10
N ASN A 244 20.21 2.10 15.35
CA ASN A 244 21.58 2.33 15.81
C ASN A 244 21.62 3.16 17.11
N GLU A 245 20.84 4.24 17.19
CA GLU A 245 20.77 5.07 18.40
C GLU A 245 20.21 4.29 19.60
N ILE A 246 19.21 3.42 19.39
CA ILE A 246 18.66 2.56 20.44
C ILE A 246 19.72 1.58 20.95
N LEU A 247 20.43 0.90 20.04
CA LEU A 247 21.47 -0.08 20.38
C LEU A 247 22.67 0.55 21.11
N VAL A 248 23.05 1.78 20.74
CA VAL A 248 24.16 2.49 21.38
C VAL A 248 23.80 2.94 22.80
N ARG A 249 22.54 3.31 23.05
CA ARG A 249 22.15 3.91 24.34
C ARG A 249 21.64 2.93 25.38
N LEU A 250 20.97 1.87 24.95
CA LEU A 250 20.24 1.01 25.87
C LEU A 250 20.94 -0.35 25.99
N PRO A 251 21.02 -0.90 27.21
CA PRO A 251 21.37 -2.31 27.38
C PRO A 251 20.26 -3.18 26.79
N GLU A 252 20.61 -4.39 26.36
CA GLU A 252 19.72 -5.36 25.70
C GLU A 252 18.38 -5.56 26.42
N SER A 253 18.39 -5.67 27.75
CA SER A 253 17.18 -5.84 28.56
C SER A 253 16.19 -4.68 28.43
N LYS A 254 16.67 -3.44 28.23
CA LYS A 254 15.83 -2.27 27.98
C LYS A 254 15.39 -2.18 26.52
N VAL A 255 16.23 -2.63 25.58
CA VAL A 255 15.85 -2.73 24.15
C VAL A 255 14.66 -3.66 24.00
N ASN A 256 14.69 -4.85 24.60
CA ASN A 256 13.57 -5.81 24.53
C ASN A 256 12.28 -5.24 25.10
N ASN A 257 12.36 -4.48 26.21
CA ASN A 257 11.20 -3.77 26.75
C ASN A 257 10.70 -2.64 25.84
N LEU A 258 11.60 -1.97 25.13
CA LEU A 258 11.27 -0.90 24.20
C LEU A 258 10.51 -1.45 22.99
N ILE A 259 10.98 -2.56 22.41
CA ILE A 259 10.42 -3.15 21.18
C ILE A 259 9.15 -3.99 21.41
N ASN A 260 8.93 -4.48 22.64
CA ASN A 260 7.81 -5.33 22.98
C ASN A 260 6.62 -4.59 23.61
N LYS A 261 6.71 -3.26 23.78
CA LYS A 261 5.62 -2.44 24.33
C LYS A 261 5.33 -1.25 23.41
N PRO A 262 4.05 -0.95 23.11
CA PRO A 262 2.83 -1.57 23.65
C PRO A 262 2.47 -2.93 23.04
N SER A 263 2.88 -3.16 21.80
CA SER A 263 2.84 -4.44 21.09
C SER A 263 4.25 -4.82 20.68
N SER A 264 4.50 -6.09 20.35
CA SER A 264 5.78 -6.46 19.77
C SER A 264 5.87 -6.01 18.32
N LEU A 265 6.75 -5.04 18.07
CA LEU A 265 6.93 -4.46 16.73
C LEU A 265 7.39 -5.50 15.69
N LEU A 266 8.10 -6.55 16.12
CA LEU A 266 8.61 -7.59 15.22
C LEU A 266 7.47 -8.46 14.69
N PHE A 267 6.58 -8.91 15.58
CA PHE A 267 5.43 -9.71 15.18
C PHE A 267 4.41 -8.89 14.40
N GLU A 268 4.21 -7.62 14.77
CA GLU A 268 3.34 -6.71 14.02
C GLU A 268 3.87 -6.45 12.59
N ALA A 269 5.18 -6.20 12.45
CA ALA A 269 5.82 -6.10 11.15
C ALA A 269 5.69 -7.40 10.34
N ALA A 270 5.82 -8.57 10.99
CA ALA A 270 5.70 -9.87 10.35
C ALA A 270 4.26 -10.15 9.87
N GLU A 271 3.26 -9.80 10.67
CA GLU A 271 1.84 -9.92 10.34
C GLU A 271 1.46 -9.03 9.16
N LEU A 272 1.93 -7.78 9.16
CA LEU A 272 1.64 -6.81 8.11
C LEU A 272 2.49 -7.02 6.85
N GLY A 273 3.61 -7.74 6.96
CA GLY A 273 4.47 -8.09 5.83
C GLY A 273 5.60 -7.12 5.55
N ASN A 274 6.04 -6.36 6.55
CA ASN A 274 7.06 -5.33 6.41
C ASN A 274 8.47 -5.94 6.30
N PHE A 275 8.72 -6.64 5.19
CA PHE A 275 9.95 -7.41 4.96
C PHE A 275 11.23 -6.58 5.10
N GLN A 276 11.29 -5.39 4.50
CA GLN A 276 12.54 -4.61 4.56
C GLN A 276 12.80 -4.06 5.95
N PHE A 277 11.76 -3.63 6.66
CA PHE A 277 11.91 -3.20 8.05
C PHE A 277 12.51 -4.32 8.89
N LEU A 278 11.95 -5.54 8.80
CA LEU A 278 12.48 -6.71 9.50
C LEU A 278 13.90 -7.07 9.07
N ALA A 279 14.19 -7.05 7.78
CA ALA A 279 15.53 -7.34 7.27
C ALA A 279 16.57 -6.37 7.83
N GLU A 280 16.27 -5.07 7.89
CA GLU A 280 17.18 -4.07 8.47
C GLU A 280 17.45 -4.32 9.96
N LEU A 281 16.41 -4.65 10.74
CA LEU A 281 16.58 -4.93 12.17
C LEU A 281 17.37 -6.23 12.41
N ILE A 282 17.03 -7.31 11.70
CA ILE A 282 17.67 -8.63 11.84
C ILE A 282 19.13 -8.58 11.37
N HIS A 283 19.45 -7.83 10.31
CA HIS A 283 20.85 -7.66 9.89
C HIS A 283 21.68 -6.93 10.93
N ALA A 284 21.10 -5.97 11.66
CA ALA A 284 21.79 -5.24 12.72
C ALA A 284 21.87 -6.04 14.04
N GLN A 285 20.82 -6.80 14.39
CA GLN A 285 20.77 -7.66 15.56
C GLN A 285 20.17 -9.04 15.21
N PRO A 286 21.01 -10.03 14.86
CA PRO A 286 20.54 -11.37 14.46
C PRO A 286 19.77 -12.11 15.55
N ASP A 287 20.00 -11.81 16.83
CA ASP A 287 19.35 -12.52 17.95
C ASP A 287 17.82 -12.32 17.99
N LEU A 288 17.29 -11.27 17.34
CA LEU A 288 15.85 -11.02 17.26
C LEU A 288 15.07 -12.16 16.58
N VAL A 289 15.73 -13.03 15.83
CA VAL A 289 15.10 -14.17 15.14
C VAL A 289 14.61 -15.25 16.11
N TRP A 290 15.13 -15.24 17.34
CA TRP A 290 14.76 -16.17 18.41
C TRP A 290 13.54 -15.72 19.21
N ASP A 291 13.11 -14.47 19.05
CA ASP A 291 11.95 -13.95 19.77
C ASP A 291 10.70 -14.75 19.39
N VAL A 292 9.92 -15.08 20.43
CA VAL A 292 8.64 -15.78 20.33
C VAL A 292 7.52 -14.91 20.87
N ASP A 293 6.34 -15.05 20.27
CA ASP A 293 5.13 -14.38 20.75
C ASP A 293 4.51 -15.13 21.95
N GLU A 294 3.35 -14.66 22.40
CA GLU A 294 2.60 -15.25 23.52
C GLU A 294 2.18 -16.71 23.29
N LYS A 295 2.22 -17.20 22.04
CA LYS A 295 1.89 -18.58 21.66
C LYS A 295 3.13 -19.40 21.27
N ASN A 296 4.30 -18.94 21.68
CA ASN A 296 5.58 -19.56 21.38
C ASN A 296 5.93 -19.60 19.88
N ARG A 297 5.46 -18.62 19.10
CA ARG A 297 5.65 -18.54 17.64
C ARG A 297 6.68 -17.49 17.27
N THR A 298 7.64 -17.84 16.43
CA THR A 298 8.62 -16.88 15.89
C THR A 298 8.04 -16.02 14.74
N ILE A 299 8.76 -14.98 14.32
CA ILE A 299 8.36 -14.12 13.20
C ILE A 299 8.11 -14.91 11.89
N PHE A 300 8.78 -16.05 11.72
CA PHE A 300 8.61 -16.94 10.55
C PHE A 300 7.28 -17.68 10.59
N HIS A 301 6.84 -18.12 11.76
CA HIS A 301 5.53 -18.72 11.96
C HIS A 301 4.41 -17.72 11.62
N ILE A 302 4.53 -16.48 12.10
CA ILE A 302 3.60 -15.38 11.78
C ILE A 302 3.61 -15.05 10.28
N ALA A 303 4.80 -14.99 9.67
CA ALA A 303 4.92 -14.77 8.23
C ALA A 303 4.22 -15.89 7.41
N VAL A 304 4.29 -17.14 7.88
CA VAL A 304 3.67 -18.28 7.20
C VAL A 304 2.15 -18.27 7.32
N LEU A 305 1.61 -18.00 8.51
CA LEU A 305 0.17 -17.77 8.70
C LEU A 305 -0.34 -16.70 7.75
N ASN A 306 0.41 -15.61 7.61
CA ASN A 306 0.03 -14.48 6.80
C ASN A 306 0.44 -14.61 5.32
N ARG A 307 1.05 -15.70 4.83
CA ARG A 307 1.48 -15.83 3.41
C ARG A 307 2.51 -14.81 2.93
N HIS A 308 3.40 -14.36 3.82
CA HIS A 308 4.47 -13.42 3.48
C HIS A 308 5.75 -14.17 3.08
N SER A 309 5.79 -14.63 1.83
CA SER A 309 6.92 -15.42 1.29
C SER A 309 8.29 -14.76 1.44
N LYS A 310 8.37 -13.44 1.28
CA LYS A 310 9.63 -12.71 1.40
C LYS A 310 10.22 -12.76 2.81
N ILE A 311 9.37 -12.63 3.82
CA ILE A 311 9.80 -12.74 5.23
C ILE A 311 10.18 -14.18 5.52
N PHE A 312 9.39 -15.14 5.06
CA PHE A 312 9.75 -16.55 5.22
C PHE A 312 11.10 -16.89 4.57
N ASN A 313 11.40 -16.33 3.40
CA ASN A 313 12.67 -16.56 2.71
C ASN A 313 13.89 -15.99 3.45
N LEU A 314 13.72 -15.04 4.37
CA LEU A 314 14.82 -14.58 5.25
C LEU A 314 15.40 -15.72 6.08
N ILE A 315 14.63 -16.78 6.33
CA ILE A 315 15.11 -17.94 7.09
C ILE A 315 16.34 -18.59 6.44
N HIS A 316 16.51 -18.46 5.11
CA HIS A 316 17.68 -19.00 4.41
C HIS A 316 18.91 -18.10 4.55
N GLU A 317 18.73 -16.82 4.85
CA GLU A 317 19.83 -15.86 5.03
C GLU A 317 20.50 -15.98 6.40
N ILE A 318 19.82 -16.59 7.38
CA ILE A 318 20.29 -16.72 8.77
C ILE A 318 21.10 -18.03 8.98
N GLY A 319 21.27 -18.85 7.94
CA GLY A 319 22.13 -20.03 7.98
C GLY A 319 21.60 -21.17 8.85
N SER A 320 22.43 -21.71 9.75
CA SER A 320 22.13 -22.90 10.58
C SER A 320 21.03 -22.68 11.61
N VAL A 321 20.74 -21.43 11.96
CA VAL A 321 19.65 -21.05 12.88
C VAL A 321 18.29 -21.55 12.39
N LYS A 322 18.11 -21.62 11.06
CA LYS A 322 16.92 -22.17 10.43
C LYS A 322 16.56 -23.56 10.95
N ASP A 323 17.55 -24.44 11.08
CA ASP A 323 17.32 -25.83 11.46
C ASP A 323 16.80 -25.96 12.89
N VAL A 324 17.03 -24.95 13.73
CA VAL A 324 16.48 -24.85 15.08
C VAL A 324 15.09 -24.21 15.02
N ILE A 325 14.90 -23.10 14.31
CA ILE A 325 13.61 -22.40 14.22
C ILE A 325 12.50 -23.31 13.69
N ILE A 326 12.78 -24.17 12.71
CA ILE A 326 11.77 -25.09 12.17
C ILE A 326 11.30 -26.16 13.17
N THR A 327 12.03 -26.37 14.28
CA THR A 327 11.65 -27.32 15.33
C THR A 327 10.65 -26.73 16.32
N TYR A 328 10.48 -25.41 16.34
CA TYR A 328 9.58 -24.73 17.26
C TYR A 328 8.13 -25.12 16.95
N GLN A 329 7.33 -25.17 18.02
CA GLN A 329 5.93 -25.50 17.98
C GLN A 329 5.18 -24.48 18.82
N ASP A 330 3.98 -24.11 18.37
CA ASP A 330 3.09 -23.29 19.18
C ASP A 330 2.52 -24.09 20.37
N ASP A 331 1.77 -23.42 21.25
CA ASP A 331 1.16 -24.04 22.44
C ASP A 331 0.22 -25.23 22.11
N ASP A 332 -0.29 -25.28 20.88
CA ASP A 332 -1.15 -26.35 20.36
C ASP A 332 -0.34 -27.48 19.69
N ASN A 333 1.00 -27.48 19.84
CA ASN A 333 1.94 -28.37 19.16
C ASN A 333 1.85 -28.31 17.62
N ASN A 334 1.42 -27.18 17.06
CA ASN A 334 1.44 -26.96 15.62
C ASN A 334 2.86 -26.57 15.19
N ASN A 335 3.45 -27.35 14.29
CA ASN A 335 4.62 -26.92 13.54
C ASN A 335 4.24 -25.92 12.44
N ILE A 336 5.24 -25.28 11.83
CA ILE A 336 5.05 -24.29 10.74
C ILE A 336 4.25 -24.81 9.54
N LEU A 337 4.23 -26.13 9.29
CA LEU A 337 3.46 -26.74 8.21
C LEU A 337 1.96 -26.82 8.54
N HIS A 338 1.60 -27.08 9.80
CA HIS A 338 0.21 -26.95 10.26
C HIS A 338 -0.29 -25.51 10.04
N MET A 339 0.55 -24.51 10.28
CA MET A 339 0.20 -23.10 10.06
C MET A 339 0.01 -22.78 8.58
N ALA A 340 0.89 -23.29 7.72
CA ALA A 340 0.73 -23.18 6.27
C ALA A 340 -0.56 -23.85 5.76
N ALA A 341 -1.07 -24.84 6.51
CA ALA A 341 -2.31 -25.54 6.18
C ALA A 341 -3.59 -24.79 6.59
N THR A 342 -3.51 -23.82 7.51
CA THR A 342 -4.67 -23.00 7.92
C THR A 342 -5.03 -21.97 6.86
N LEU A 343 -6.27 -21.46 6.86
CA LEU A 343 -6.65 -20.40 5.93
C LEU A 343 -5.93 -19.08 6.25
N PRO A 344 -5.53 -18.30 5.23
CA PRO A 344 -4.98 -16.97 5.46
C PRO A 344 -6.07 -16.02 6.00
N PRO A 345 -5.66 -14.88 6.61
CA PRO A 345 -6.62 -13.87 7.04
C PRO A 345 -7.53 -13.42 5.90
N PRO A 346 -8.81 -13.07 6.17
CA PRO A 346 -9.78 -12.72 5.14
C PRO A 346 -9.32 -11.58 4.21
N SER A 347 -8.54 -10.64 4.73
CA SER A 347 -7.95 -9.53 3.97
C SER A 347 -7.04 -9.96 2.82
N LYS A 348 -6.54 -11.20 2.83
CA LYS A 348 -5.68 -11.79 1.80
C LYS A 348 -6.38 -12.78 0.89
N LEU A 349 -7.63 -13.14 1.20
CA LEU A 349 -8.46 -13.91 0.30
C LEU A 349 -8.87 -12.99 -0.84
N ASP A 350 -8.29 -13.23 -2.02
CA ASP A 350 -8.67 -12.46 -3.18
C ASP A 350 -9.99 -12.99 -3.74
N HIS A 351 -11.10 -12.40 -3.28
CA HIS A 351 -12.44 -12.73 -3.75
C HIS A 351 -12.63 -12.53 -5.26
N LYS A 352 -11.72 -11.80 -5.94
CA LYS A 352 -11.74 -11.64 -7.40
C LYS A 352 -11.06 -12.80 -8.12
N LEU A 353 -10.12 -13.51 -7.49
CA LEU A 353 -9.64 -14.78 -8.02
C LEU A 353 -10.73 -15.84 -7.79
N GLY A 354 -11.21 -16.45 -8.88
CA GLY A 354 -12.09 -17.62 -8.76
C GLY A 354 -11.47 -18.68 -7.84
N GLY A 355 -12.29 -19.40 -7.09
CA GLY A 355 -11.85 -20.33 -6.03
C GLY A 355 -10.78 -21.35 -6.47
N THR A 356 -10.75 -21.70 -7.75
CA THR A 356 -9.73 -22.56 -8.40
C THR A 356 -8.32 -21.97 -8.41
N LEU A 357 -8.18 -20.67 -8.62
CA LEU A 357 -6.88 -20.01 -8.61
C LEU A 357 -6.38 -19.77 -7.19
N GLN A 358 -7.30 -19.50 -6.25
CA GLN A 358 -6.97 -19.38 -4.83
C GLN A 358 -6.43 -20.70 -4.29
N ILE A 359 -7.13 -21.82 -4.52
CA ILE A 359 -6.67 -23.14 -4.04
C ILE A 359 -5.32 -23.53 -4.65
N ARG A 360 -5.05 -23.17 -5.91
CA ARG A 360 -3.74 -23.40 -6.54
C ARG A 360 -2.62 -22.63 -5.83
N LYS A 361 -2.87 -21.38 -5.44
CA LYS A 361 -1.90 -20.57 -4.67
C LYS A 361 -1.63 -21.19 -3.31
N GLU A 362 -2.68 -21.61 -2.60
CA GLU A 362 -2.55 -22.24 -1.28
C GLU A 362 -1.77 -23.56 -1.34
N ILE A 363 -2.02 -24.40 -2.34
CA ILE A 363 -1.24 -25.65 -2.54
C ILE A 363 0.23 -25.34 -2.85
N SER A 364 0.48 -24.35 -3.71
CA SER A 364 1.84 -23.94 -4.04
C SER A 364 2.57 -23.44 -2.80
N TRP A 365 1.90 -22.65 -1.96
CA TRP A 365 2.43 -22.14 -0.71
C TRP A 365 2.74 -23.26 0.28
N PHE A 366 1.79 -24.17 0.50
CA PHE A 366 1.97 -25.32 1.39
C PHE A 366 3.17 -26.17 0.97
N LYS A 367 3.31 -26.45 -0.33
CA LYS A 367 4.45 -27.21 -0.87
C LYS A 367 5.78 -26.47 -0.71
N GLU A 368 5.79 -25.16 -0.87
CA GLU A 368 7.00 -24.35 -0.69
C GLU A 368 7.50 -24.43 0.75
N VAL A 369 6.60 -24.27 1.73
CA VAL A 369 6.94 -24.43 3.15
C VAL A 369 7.38 -25.88 3.43
N GLN A 370 6.66 -26.87 2.88
CA GLN A 370 6.96 -28.30 3.06
C GLN A 370 8.37 -28.67 2.58
N LYS A 371 8.84 -28.09 1.47
CA LYS A 371 10.17 -28.36 0.91
C LYS A 371 11.30 -28.05 1.89
N HIS A 372 11.06 -27.14 2.82
CA HIS A 372 12.05 -26.71 3.81
C HIS A 372 11.96 -27.45 5.14
N MET A 373 10.97 -28.34 5.30
CA MET A 373 10.74 -29.10 6.51
C MET A 373 11.30 -30.51 6.38
N MET A 374 11.75 -31.07 7.50
CA MET A 374 12.08 -32.50 7.57
C MET A 374 10.82 -33.35 7.31
N PRO A 375 10.93 -34.49 6.59
CA PRO A 375 9.78 -35.33 6.26
C PRO A 375 8.95 -35.80 7.47
N SER A 376 9.58 -35.99 8.63
CA SER A 376 8.90 -36.38 9.87
C SER A 376 7.83 -35.38 10.32
N TYR A 377 8.05 -34.09 10.10
CA TYR A 377 7.12 -33.01 10.51
C TYR A 377 5.84 -32.98 9.66
N ALA A 378 5.86 -33.58 8.47
CA ALA A 378 4.65 -33.72 7.65
C ALA A 378 3.62 -34.70 8.22
N HIS A 379 4.07 -35.62 9.08
CA HIS A 379 3.24 -36.65 9.71
C HIS A 379 3.02 -36.43 11.22
N MET A 380 3.67 -35.41 11.78
CA MET A 380 3.50 -35.03 13.17
C MET A 380 2.07 -34.54 13.41
N LYS A 381 1.51 -34.90 14.56
CA LYS A 381 0.16 -34.52 14.95
C LYS A 381 0.22 -33.40 15.97
N ASN A 382 -0.67 -32.43 15.83
CA ASN A 382 -0.87 -31.40 16.84
C ASN A 382 -1.63 -31.93 18.07
N SER A 383 -1.93 -31.07 19.05
CA SER A 383 -2.69 -31.41 20.25
C SER A 383 -4.09 -31.96 19.99
N LYS A 384 -4.66 -31.73 18.79
CA LYS A 384 -5.95 -32.28 18.34
C LYS A 384 -5.80 -33.63 17.60
N GLY A 385 -4.60 -34.17 17.50
CA GLY A 385 -4.31 -35.42 16.80
C GLY A 385 -4.35 -35.31 15.27
N LEU A 386 -4.38 -34.09 14.72
CA LEU A 386 -4.47 -33.82 13.28
C LEU A 386 -3.09 -33.59 12.68
N THR A 387 -2.86 -34.10 11.47
CA THR A 387 -1.65 -33.79 10.69
C THR A 387 -1.83 -32.48 9.90
N PRO A 388 -0.73 -31.85 9.40
CA PRO A 388 -0.84 -30.68 8.54
C PRO A 388 -1.73 -30.91 7.31
N LEU A 389 -1.65 -32.11 6.73
CA LEU A 389 -2.45 -32.46 5.56
C LEU A 389 -3.94 -32.61 5.90
N ASP A 390 -4.26 -33.14 7.07
CA ASP A 390 -5.65 -33.23 7.56
C ASP A 390 -6.23 -31.83 7.76
N ILE A 391 -5.45 -30.91 8.35
CA ILE A 391 -5.86 -29.50 8.50
C ILE A 391 -6.06 -28.84 7.13
N PHE A 392 -5.17 -29.09 6.17
CA PHE A 392 -5.28 -28.51 4.83
C PHE A 392 -6.58 -28.95 4.15
N ASN A 393 -6.85 -30.25 4.18
CA ASN A 393 -8.03 -30.83 3.52
C ASN A 393 -9.34 -30.38 4.17
N THR A 394 -9.37 -30.24 5.49
CA THR A 394 -10.56 -29.82 6.23
C THR A 394 -10.83 -28.33 6.05
N THR A 395 -9.82 -27.47 6.18
CA THR A 395 -9.99 -26.01 6.06
C THR A 395 -10.29 -25.55 4.64
N HIS A 396 -9.76 -26.25 3.63
CA HIS A 396 -9.95 -25.91 2.21
C HIS A 396 -11.00 -26.78 1.51
N GLU A 397 -11.80 -27.56 2.25
CA GLU A 397 -12.74 -28.54 1.68
C GLU A 397 -13.71 -27.90 0.68
N SER A 398 -14.29 -26.74 1.04
CA SER A 398 -15.23 -26.02 0.17
C SER A 398 -14.56 -25.56 -1.12
N MET A 399 -13.36 -24.98 -1.04
CA MET A 399 -12.59 -24.52 -2.21
C MET A 399 -12.14 -25.69 -3.10
N LEU A 400 -11.81 -26.82 -2.49
CA LEU A 400 -11.47 -28.05 -3.21
C LEU A 400 -12.70 -28.58 -3.99
N LYS A 401 -13.88 -28.63 -3.35
CA LYS A 401 -15.12 -29.03 -4.02
C LYS A 401 -15.52 -28.06 -5.13
N ASP A 402 -15.33 -26.76 -4.94
CA ASP A 402 -15.60 -25.74 -5.97
C ASP A 402 -14.65 -25.89 -7.16
N GLY A 403 -13.36 -26.12 -6.87
CA GLY A 403 -12.38 -26.37 -7.90
C GLY A 403 -12.61 -27.67 -8.68
N GLU A 404 -13.10 -28.70 -8.01
CA GLU A 404 -13.54 -29.95 -8.64
C GLU A 404 -14.70 -29.70 -9.61
N ARG A 405 -15.75 -29.01 -9.14
CA ARG A 405 -16.92 -28.69 -9.95
C ARG A 405 -16.56 -27.86 -11.16
N TRP A 406 -15.75 -26.82 -10.98
CA TRP A 406 -15.29 -25.98 -12.08
C TRP A 406 -14.53 -26.80 -13.12
N MET A 407 -13.55 -27.59 -12.71
CA MET A 407 -12.71 -28.33 -13.64
C MET A 407 -13.50 -29.41 -14.39
N LYS A 408 -14.45 -30.09 -13.72
CA LYS A 408 -15.38 -31.02 -14.38
C LYS A 408 -16.30 -30.31 -15.36
N SER A 409 -16.83 -29.13 -15.01
CA SER A 409 -17.69 -28.34 -15.90
C SER A 409 -16.93 -27.86 -17.14
N THR A 410 -15.75 -27.27 -16.95
CA THR A 410 -14.88 -26.84 -18.05
C THR A 410 -14.47 -28.01 -18.94
N SER A 411 -14.11 -29.15 -18.35
CA SER A 411 -13.76 -30.36 -19.12
C SER A 411 -14.95 -30.89 -19.93
N LYS A 412 -16.18 -30.82 -19.41
CA LYS A 412 -17.39 -31.18 -20.18
C LYS A 412 -17.61 -30.24 -21.37
N SER A 413 -17.46 -28.93 -21.17
CA SER A 413 -17.56 -27.95 -22.26
C SER A 413 -16.47 -28.17 -23.32
N CYS A 414 -15.22 -28.38 -22.92
CA CYS A 414 -14.11 -28.65 -23.84
C CYS A 414 -14.26 -30.00 -24.54
N LEU A 415 -14.78 -31.02 -23.86
CA LEU A 415 -15.10 -32.32 -24.47
C LEU A 415 -16.12 -32.15 -25.61
N MET A 416 -17.17 -31.36 -25.41
CA MET A 416 -18.14 -31.05 -26.48
C MET A 416 -17.47 -30.36 -27.67
N VAL A 417 -16.63 -29.35 -27.42
CA VAL A 417 -15.87 -28.66 -28.49
C VAL A 417 -14.96 -29.62 -29.24
N SER A 418 -14.23 -30.48 -28.53
CA SER A 418 -13.34 -31.46 -29.16
C SER A 418 -14.11 -32.45 -30.03
N ILE A 419 -15.26 -32.95 -29.57
CA ILE A 419 -16.13 -33.83 -30.35
C ILE A 419 -16.64 -33.11 -31.60
N LEU A 420 -17.06 -31.84 -31.51
CA LEU A 420 -17.51 -31.05 -32.66
C LEU A 420 -16.40 -30.87 -33.70
N ILE A 421 -15.17 -30.56 -33.27
CA ILE A 421 -14.01 -30.44 -34.17
C ILE A 421 -13.71 -31.79 -34.83
N PHE A 422 -13.75 -32.89 -34.07
CA PHE A 422 -13.53 -34.24 -34.61
C PHE A 422 -14.53 -34.57 -35.72
N VAL A 423 -15.83 -34.35 -35.46
CA VAL A 423 -16.90 -34.58 -36.44
C VAL A 423 -16.75 -33.67 -37.65
N GLY A 424 -16.44 -32.38 -37.45
CA GLY A 424 -16.22 -31.42 -38.52
C GLY A 424 -15.09 -31.82 -39.46
N VAL A 425 -13.93 -32.20 -38.91
CA VAL A 425 -12.79 -32.67 -39.71
C VAL A 425 -13.13 -33.97 -40.45
N LEU A 426 -13.84 -34.91 -39.79
CA LEU A 426 -14.22 -36.17 -40.41
C LEU A 426 -15.10 -35.97 -41.66
N ILE A 427 -16.05 -35.03 -41.62
CA ILE A 427 -16.89 -34.67 -42.76
C ILE A 427 -16.03 -34.13 -43.91
N THR A 428 -15.11 -33.18 -43.63
CA THR A 428 -14.24 -32.60 -44.67
C THR A 428 -13.35 -33.65 -45.34
N THR A 429 -12.78 -34.59 -44.57
CA THR A 429 -11.97 -35.68 -45.13
C THR A 429 -12.76 -36.64 -46.03
N SER A 430 -14.06 -36.79 -45.78
CA SER A 430 -14.93 -37.64 -46.60
C SER A 430 -15.42 -36.95 -47.88
N GLN A 431 -15.36 -35.62 -47.94
CA GLN A 431 -15.72 -34.83 -49.13
C GLN A 431 -14.52 -34.59 -50.05
N ASP A 432 -13.31 -34.41 -49.48
CA ASP A 432 -12.06 -34.21 -50.22
C ASP A 432 -11.56 -35.48 -50.95
N SER A 433 -12.15 -36.65 -50.72
CA SER A 433 -11.69 -37.92 -51.31
C SER A 433 -11.96 -38.09 -52.81
N TYR A 434 -12.50 -37.06 -53.50
CA TYR A 434 -12.81 -37.11 -54.93
C TYR A 434 -11.83 -36.34 -55.83
N ASP A 435 -10.95 -35.48 -55.29
CA ASP A 435 -9.96 -34.73 -56.10
C ASP A 435 -8.51 -35.02 -55.66
N ASN A 436 -7.70 -35.54 -56.60
CA ASN A 436 -6.39 -36.16 -56.35
C ASN A 436 -5.20 -35.18 -56.15
N GLU A 437 -5.42 -33.94 -55.72
CA GLU A 437 -4.33 -32.94 -55.59
C GLU A 437 -4.04 -32.45 -54.15
N GLY A 438 -4.64 -33.06 -53.11
CA GLY A 438 -4.54 -32.62 -51.71
C GLY A 438 -3.60 -33.41 -50.77
N ARG A 439 -2.34 -33.74 -51.15
CA ARG A 439 -1.47 -34.56 -50.26
C ARG A 439 -1.13 -33.87 -48.92
N ASN A 440 -1.02 -32.54 -48.91
CA ASN A 440 -0.77 -31.76 -47.70
C ASN A 440 -2.03 -31.56 -46.82
N SER A 441 -3.23 -31.46 -47.41
CA SER A 441 -4.48 -31.35 -46.65
C SER A 441 -4.81 -32.66 -45.92
N ASN A 442 -4.55 -33.82 -46.53
CA ASN A 442 -4.76 -35.12 -45.90
C ASN A 442 -3.88 -35.37 -44.66
N TRP A 443 -2.61 -34.95 -44.69
CA TRP A 443 -1.73 -35.01 -43.53
C TRP A 443 -2.24 -34.10 -42.39
N LEU A 444 -2.59 -32.85 -42.71
CA LEU A 444 -3.09 -31.90 -41.72
C LEU A 444 -4.40 -32.34 -41.07
N ASN A 445 -5.31 -32.94 -41.86
CA ASN A 445 -6.56 -33.50 -41.36
C ASN A 445 -6.33 -34.72 -40.44
N SER A 446 -5.36 -35.59 -40.78
CA SER A 446 -4.97 -36.72 -39.92
C SER A 446 -4.41 -36.25 -38.56
N VAL A 447 -3.59 -35.18 -38.57
CA VAL A 447 -3.07 -34.55 -37.35
C VAL A 447 -4.20 -33.93 -36.53
N ALA A 448 -5.15 -33.25 -37.17
CA ALA A 448 -6.32 -32.67 -36.50
C ALA A 448 -7.18 -33.74 -35.83
N LEU A 449 -7.50 -34.84 -36.53
CA LEU A 449 -8.28 -35.96 -35.99
C LEU A 449 -7.58 -36.63 -34.79
N SER A 450 -6.29 -36.91 -34.92
CA SER A 450 -5.49 -37.53 -33.86
C SER A 450 -5.39 -36.63 -32.62
N SER A 451 -5.17 -35.33 -32.82
CA SER A 451 -5.11 -34.34 -31.75
C SER A 451 -6.45 -34.17 -31.04
N SER A 452 -7.56 -34.16 -31.80
CA SER A 452 -8.90 -34.08 -31.22
C SER A 452 -9.27 -35.36 -30.47
N PHE A 453 -8.94 -36.55 -31.00
CA PHE A 453 -9.16 -37.81 -30.30
C PHE A 453 -8.38 -37.87 -28.98
N PHE A 454 -7.11 -37.45 -28.99
CA PHE A 454 -6.31 -37.37 -27.77
C PHE A 454 -6.91 -36.38 -26.76
N SER A 455 -7.33 -35.20 -27.23
CA SER A 455 -8.04 -34.20 -26.42
C SER A 455 -9.29 -34.80 -25.75
N THR A 456 -10.18 -35.48 -26.49
CA THR A 456 -11.39 -36.08 -25.90
C THR A 456 -11.05 -37.09 -24.80
N LEU A 457 -10.03 -37.94 -25.01
CA LEU A 457 -9.59 -38.91 -24.01
C LEU A 457 -9.04 -38.22 -22.74
N THR A 458 -8.29 -37.12 -22.89
CA THR A 458 -7.79 -36.34 -21.75
C THR A 458 -8.92 -35.69 -20.96
N PHE A 459 -9.92 -35.07 -21.59
CA PHE A 459 -11.06 -34.48 -20.89
C PHE A 459 -11.96 -35.54 -20.23
N LEU A 460 -12.14 -36.70 -20.87
CA LEU A 460 -12.85 -37.83 -20.26
C LEU A 460 -12.11 -38.36 -19.01
N SER A 461 -10.78 -38.40 -19.06
CA SER A 461 -9.94 -38.75 -17.90
C SER A 461 -10.09 -37.75 -16.75
N ILE A 462 -10.30 -36.45 -17.03
CA ILE A 462 -10.54 -35.45 -15.99
C ILE A 462 -11.93 -35.64 -15.36
N ILE A 463 -12.96 -35.88 -16.17
CA ILE A 463 -14.35 -36.06 -15.67
C ILE A 463 -14.47 -37.28 -14.75
N THR A 464 -13.79 -38.37 -15.10
CA THR A 464 -13.82 -39.65 -14.35
C THR A 464 -12.94 -39.65 -13.10
N SER A 465 -12.08 -38.64 -12.93
CA SER A 465 -11.19 -38.55 -11.77
C SER A 465 -11.88 -38.06 -10.49
N SER A 466 -11.35 -38.51 -9.34
CA SER A 466 -11.69 -38.00 -8.01
C SER A 466 -10.67 -36.94 -7.58
N TYR A 467 -11.14 -35.73 -7.27
CA TYR A 467 -10.32 -34.53 -7.12
C TYR A 467 -9.35 -34.47 -5.92
N PRO A 468 -9.59 -35.08 -4.74
CA PRO A 468 -8.70 -34.84 -3.60
C PRO A 468 -7.32 -35.52 -3.74
N LYS A 469 -7.19 -36.62 -4.50
CA LYS A 469 -5.94 -37.39 -4.55
C LYS A 469 -4.95 -36.95 -5.64
N VAL A 470 -5.40 -36.24 -6.67
CA VAL A 470 -4.64 -36.12 -7.94
C VAL A 470 -4.67 -34.70 -8.53
N LEU A 471 -4.91 -33.69 -7.70
CA LEU A 471 -5.17 -32.31 -8.14
C LEU A 471 -4.08 -31.72 -9.06
N ALA A 472 -2.81 -31.94 -8.75
CA ALA A 472 -1.70 -31.44 -9.58
C ALA A 472 -1.69 -32.07 -10.99
N SER A 473 -1.98 -33.38 -11.09
CA SER A 473 -2.04 -34.09 -12.36
C SER A 473 -3.28 -33.68 -13.18
N LEU A 474 -4.39 -33.32 -12.52
CA LEU A 474 -5.58 -32.88 -13.24
C LEU A 474 -5.42 -31.51 -13.91
N HIS A 475 -4.75 -30.56 -13.26
CA HIS A 475 -4.41 -29.28 -13.89
C HIS A 475 -3.50 -29.47 -15.10
N PHE A 476 -2.51 -30.36 -14.99
CA PHE A 476 -1.61 -30.67 -16.10
C PHE A 476 -2.37 -31.31 -17.28
N LYS A 477 -3.27 -32.27 -16.98
CA LYS A 477 -4.18 -32.86 -17.99
C LYS A 477 -5.06 -31.81 -18.66
N LEU A 478 -5.59 -30.83 -17.92
CA LEU A 478 -6.41 -29.76 -18.47
C LEU A 478 -5.62 -28.89 -19.45
N ILE A 479 -4.39 -28.50 -19.11
CA ILE A 479 -3.51 -27.71 -19.97
C ILE A 479 -3.17 -28.49 -21.25
N ILE A 480 -2.82 -29.77 -21.12
CA ILE A 480 -2.56 -30.66 -22.26
C ILE A 480 -3.80 -30.73 -23.17
N GLY A 481 -4.97 -31.00 -22.61
CA GLY A 481 -6.22 -31.09 -23.37
C GLY A 481 -6.51 -29.82 -24.15
N LEU A 482 -6.39 -28.64 -23.52
CA LEU A 482 -6.58 -27.35 -24.17
C LEU A 482 -5.55 -27.09 -25.28
N ALA A 483 -4.27 -27.43 -25.06
CA ALA A 483 -3.24 -27.29 -26.08
C ALA A 483 -3.54 -28.17 -27.31
N THR A 484 -4.01 -29.40 -27.09
CA THR A 484 -4.38 -30.30 -28.19
C THR A 484 -5.65 -29.88 -28.94
N ILE A 485 -6.62 -29.24 -28.27
CA ILE A 485 -7.73 -28.56 -28.97
C ILE A 485 -7.21 -27.43 -29.84
N PHE A 486 -6.31 -26.60 -29.33
CA PHE A 486 -5.76 -25.47 -30.08
C PHE A 486 -5.00 -25.94 -31.32
N ILE A 487 -4.14 -26.96 -31.17
CA ILE A 487 -3.46 -27.60 -32.31
C ILE A 487 -4.49 -28.08 -33.33
N SER A 488 -5.50 -28.84 -32.89
CA SER A 488 -6.56 -29.36 -33.77
C SER A 488 -7.31 -28.25 -34.52
N LEU A 489 -7.62 -27.15 -33.86
CA LEU A 489 -8.32 -26.01 -34.45
C LEU A 489 -7.44 -25.28 -35.48
N THR A 490 -6.17 -25.06 -35.16
CA THR A 490 -5.23 -24.40 -36.08
C THR A 490 -4.96 -25.25 -37.32
N THR A 491 -4.76 -26.55 -37.17
CA THR A 491 -4.55 -27.45 -38.31
C THR A 491 -5.79 -27.54 -39.19
N MET A 492 -6.99 -27.54 -38.58
CA MET A 492 -8.26 -27.50 -39.31
C MET A 492 -8.40 -26.19 -40.11
N LEU A 493 -8.08 -25.04 -39.52
CA LEU A 493 -8.14 -23.74 -40.21
C LEU A 493 -7.12 -23.65 -41.37
N VAL A 494 -5.91 -24.17 -41.18
CA VAL A 494 -4.88 -24.19 -42.23
C VAL A 494 -5.29 -25.14 -43.36
N ALA A 495 -5.83 -26.32 -43.04
CA ALA A 495 -6.35 -27.25 -44.05
C ALA A 495 -7.50 -26.61 -44.86
N PHE A 496 -8.43 -25.93 -44.18
CA PHE A 496 -9.54 -25.22 -44.82
C PHE A 496 -9.08 -24.09 -45.75
N ASN A 497 -8.14 -23.23 -45.28
CA ASN A 497 -7.59 -22.15 -46.11
C ASN A 497 -6.73 -22.67 -47.26
N GLY A 498 -6.02 -23.79 -47.06
CA GLY A 498 -5.28 -24.49 -48.12
C GLY A 498 -6.21 -25.01 -49.21
N GLY A 499 -7.37 -25.56 -48.83
CA GLY A 499 -8.42 -25.97 -49.77
C GLY A 499 -9.00 -24.77 -50.55
N LEU A 500 -9.29 -23.65 -49.87
CA LEU A 500 -9.82 -22.44 -50.49
C LEU A 500 -8.84 -21.70 -51.42
N SER A 501 -7.53 -21.82 -51.18
CA SER A 501 -6.51 -21.22 -52.05
C SER A 501 -6.23 -22.03 -53.32
N LEU A 502 -6.75 -23.25 -53.40
CA LEU A 502 -6.60 -24.19 -54.52
C LEU A 502 -7.86 -24.27 -55.40
N THR A 503 -8.97 -23.66 -54.99
CA THR A 503 -10.17 -23.37 -55.80
C THR A 503 -10.10 -21.98 -56.37
#